data_AF-A0A2S9JSI0-F1
#
_entry.id   AF-A0A2S9JSI0-F1
#
_cell.length_a   1.000
_cell.length_b   1.000
_cell.length_c   1.000
_cell.angle_alpha   90.00
_cell.angle_beta   90.00
_cell.angle_gamma   90.00
#
_symmetry.space_group_name_H-M   'P 1'
#
loop_
_entity.id
_entity.type
_entity.pdbx_description
1 polymer ?
#
loop_
_entity_poly.entity_id
_entity_poly.type
_entity_poly.pdbx_seq_one_letter_code
_entity_poly.pdbx_strand_id
1 'polypeptide(L)'
;METNTITKDQLDKLVNRIEEKFHEYFKSNTSKVSSLQECFYIPDMYKKEGLLTLNQEVFHKLPKDIQEKTHELIAEFTKVD
;
A
#
# COMPACT_ATOMS: atom_id res chain seq x y z
N MET A 1 12.17 -10.99 8.86
CA MET A 1 10.90 -10.29 8.60
C MET A 1 11.20 -9.32 7.48
N GLU A 2 10.67 -9.55 6.27
CA GLU A 2 10.83 -8.59 5.16
C GLU A 2 9.97 -7.36 5.48
N THR A 3 10.60 -6.33 6.03
CA THR A 3 9.96 -5.03 6.23
C THR A 3 9.98 -4.31 4.89
N ASN A 4 8.92 -4.49 4.10
CA ASN A 4 8.71 -3.74 2.87
C ASN A 4 8.41 -2.28 3.22
N THR A 5 9.47 -1.49 3.39
CA THR A 5 9.40 -0.05 3.64
C THR A 5 9.45 0.72 2.34
N ILE A 6 8.56 1.68 2.16
CA ILE A 6 8.49 2.55 0.98
C ILE A 6 8.47 4.02 1.40
N THR A 7 8.94 4.92 0.54
CA THR A 7 8.84 6.37 0.78
C THR A 7 7.42 6.87 0.50
N LYS A 8 7.10 8.09 0.96
CA LYS A 8 5.80 8.73 0.67
C LYS A 8 5.53 8.87 -0.84
N ASP A 9 6.56 9.18 -1.62
CA ASP A 9 6.44 9.30 -3.09
C ASP A 9 6.11 7.95 -3.75
N GLN A 10 6.77 6.87 -3.30
CA GLN A 10 6.48 5.52 -3.79
C GLN A 10 5.08 5.06 -3.39
N LEU A 11 4.65 5.40 -2.17
CA LEU A 11 3.30 5.13 -1.72
C LEU A 11 2.26 5.87 -2.58
N ASP A 12 2.47 7.15 -2.87
CA ASP A 12 1.54 7.95 -3.68
C ASP A 12 1.38 7.35 -5.09
N LYS A 13 2.49 6.98 -5.74
CA LYS A 13 2.49 6.28 -7.03
C LYS A 13 1.76 4.94 -6.96
N LEU A 14 2.00 4.17 -5.91
CA LEU A 14 1.39 2.87 -5.70
C LEU A 14 -0.12 2.99 -5.49
N VAL A 15 -0.54 3.89 -4.60
CA VAL A 15 -1.94 4.21 -4.31
C VAL A 15 -2.64 4.64 -5.58
N ASN A 16 -2.06 5.56 -6.35
CA ASN A 16 -2.65 6.03 -7.60
C ASN A 16 -2.84 4.89 -8.61
N ARG A 17 -1.81 4.05 -8.84
CA ARG A 17 -1.92 2.89 -9.76
C ARG A 17 -2.97 1.87 -9.32
N ILE A 18 -3.02 1.56 -8.03
CA ILE A 18 -3.97 0.58 -7.48
C ILE A 18 -5.38 1.15 -7.49
N GLU A 19 -5.57 2.36 -6.99
CA GLU A 19 -6.88 3.00 -6.93
C GLU A 19 -7.41 3.33 -8.31
N GLU A 20 -6.59 3.67 -9.30
CA GLU A 20 -7.03 3.81 -10.68
C GLU A 20 -7.50 2.45 -11.25
N LYS A 21 -6.72 1.39 -11.02
CA LYS A 21 -7.04 0.05 -11.53
C LYS A 21 -8.26 -0.58 -10.84
N PHE A 22 -8.42 -0.34 -9.55
CA PHE A 22 -9.49 -0.88 -8.72
C PHE A 22 -10.47 0.22 -8.26
N HIS A 23 -10.62 1.28 -9.06
CA HIS A 23 -11.41 2.45 -8.67
C HIS A 23 -12.85 2.11 -8.33
N GLU A 24 -13.43 1.10 -9.00
CA GLU A 24 -14.77 0.61 -8.71
C GLU A 24 -14.87 -0.04 -7.33
N TYR A 25 -13.83 -0.74 -6.88
CA TYR A 25 -13.78 -1.31 -5.55
C TYR A 25 -13.75 -0.21 -4.49
N PHE A 26 -12.82 0.74 -4.60
CA PHE A 26 -12.68 1.81 -3.62
C PHE A 26 -13.88 2.78 -3.60
N LYS A 27 -14.61 2.92 -4.70
CA LYS A 27 -15.87 3.68 -4.77
C LYS A 27 -17.11 2.88 -4.30
N SER A 28 -17.00 1.56 -4.15
CA SER A 28 -18.13 0.73 -3.75
C SER A 28 -18.31 0.74 -2.23
N ASN A 29 -19.57 0.67 -1.77
CA ASN A 29 -19.92 0.49 -0.35
C ASN A 29 -19.44 -0.86 0.23
N THR A 30 -18.91 -1.76 -0.60
CA THR A 30 -18.30 -3.02 -0.18
C THR A 30 -16.84 -2.86 0.26
N SER A 31 -16.23 -1.70 0.03
CA SER A 31 -14.85 -1.45 0.44
C SER A 31 -14.74 -1.33 1.96
N LYS A 32 -13.73 -1.99 2.54
CA LYS A 32 -13.42 -1.90 3.98
C LYS A 32 -12.48 -0.73 4.31
N VAL A 33 -11.89 -0.12 3.29
CA VAL A 33 -11.04 1.06 3.39
C VAL A 33 -11.43 2.04 2.30
N SER A 34 -11.38 3.33 2.57
CA SER A 34 -11.63 4.37 1.56
C SER A 34 -10.46 4.52 0.60
N SER A 35 -9.25 4.17 1.04
CA SER A 35 -8.03 4.26 0.24
C SER A 35 -7.04 3.16 0.60
N LEU A 36 -6.22 2.77 -0.37
CA LEU A 36 -5.10 1.88 -0.10
C LEU A 36 -4.09 2.52 0.87
N GLN A 37 -4.02 3.85 0.92
CA GLN A 37 -3.13 4.58 1.83
C GLN A 37 -3.40 4.23 3.31
N GLU A 38 -4.63 3.86 3.68
CA GLU A 38 -4.97 3.43 5.04
C GLU A 38 -4.29 2.12 5.45
N CYS A 39 -3.82 1.34 4.48
CA CYS A 39 -3.05 0.14 4.74
C CYS A 39 -1.59 0.45 5.09
N PHE A 40 -1.14 1.70 5.00
CA PHE A 40 0.24 2.10 5.29
C PHE A 40 0.29 3.06 6.48
N TYR A 41 1.34 2.92 7.28
CA TYR A 41 1.58 3.78 8.43
C TYR A 41 3.07 4.07 8.59
N ILE A 42 3.39 5.16 9.28
CA ILE A 42 4.78 5.52 9.62
C ILE A 42 5.03 5.02 11.04
N PRO A 43 5.73 3.90 11.23
CA PRO A 43 6.13 3.48 12.57
C PRO A 43 7.17 4.45 13.13
N ASP A 44 7.24 4.57 14.45
CA ASP A 44 8.09 5.56 15.11
C ASP A 44 9.58 5.39 14.75
N MET A 45 10.01 4.14 14.51
CA MET A 45 11.37 3.80 14.02
C MET A 45 11.73 4.46 12.68
N TYR A 46 10.76 4.61 11.78
CA TYR A 46 10.95 5.17 10.43
C TYR A 46 10.51 6.63 10.31
N LYS A 47 10.04 7.22 11.41
CA LYS A 47 9.54 8.60 11.44
C LYS A 47 10.61 9.62 11.06
N LYS A 48 11.88 9.35 11.38
CA LYS A 48 13.02 10.19 10.99
C LYS A 48 13.35 10.09 9.50
N GLU A 49 13.13 8.92 8.91
CA GLU A 49 13.42 8.63 7.50
C GLU A 49 12.22 8.92 6.59
N GLY A 50 11.04 9.13 7.17
CA GLY A 50 9.79 9.33 6.42
C GLY A 50 9.33 8.09 5.67
N LEU A 51 9.77 6.90 6.10
CA LEU A 51 9.39 5.64 5.48
C LEU A 51 8.07 5.11 6.07
N LEU A 52 7.28 4.52 5.19
CA LEU A 52 6.01 3.90 5.51
C LEU A 52 6.14 2.38 5.44
N THR A 53 5.42 1.72 6.35
CA THR A 53 5.30 0.28 6.42
C THR A 53 3.86 -0.12 6.14
N LEU A 54 3.70 -1.23 5.42
CA LEU A 54 2.42 -1.86 5.19
C LEU A 54 1.90 -2.52 6.47
N ASN A 55 0.69 -2.16 6.89
CA ASN A 55 -0.08 -2.83 7.92
C ASN A 55 -0.74 -4.08 7.31
N GLN A 56 -0.11 -5.25 7.51
CA GLN A 56 -0.62 -6.52 7.01
C GLN A 56 -2.03 -6.86 7.52
N GLU A 57 -2.41 -6.44 8.73
CA GLU A 57 -3.74 -6.74 9.28
C GLU A 57 -4.86 -6.00 8.55
N VAL A 58 -4.62 -4.75 8.17
CA VAL A 58 -5.56 -3.97 7.36
C VAL A 58 -5.52 -4.46 5.92
N PHE A 59 -4.32 -4.68 5.40
CA PHE A 59 -4.10 -5.11 4.03
C PHE A 59 -4.71 -6.48 3.72
N HIS A 60 -4.64 -7.45 4.64
CA HIS A 60 -5.29 -8.76 4.49
C HIS A 60 -6.82 -8.68 4.41
N LYS A 61 -7.43 -7.54 4.77
CA LYS A 61 -8.89 -7.34 4.62
C LYS A 61 -9.28 -6.98 3.19
N LEU A 62 -8.31 -6.59 2.35
CA LEU A 62 -8.53 -6.27 0.94
C LEU A 62 -8.76 -7.53 0.09
N PRO A 63 -9.34 -7.41 -1.10
CA PRO A 63 -9.41 -8.50 -2.07
C PRO A 63 -8.01 -8.99 -2.47
N LYS A 64 -7.89 -10.29 -2.79
CA LYS A 64 -6.62 -10.89 -3.22
C LYS A 64 -6.00 -10.18 -4.40
N ASP A 65 -6.80 -9.78 -5.41
CA ASP A 65 -6.30 -9.03 -6.57
C ASP A 65 -5.59 -7.72 -6.20
N ILE A 66 -6.14 -6.98 -5.22
CA ILE A 66 -5.53 -5.74 -4.73
C ILE A 66 -4.26 -6.07 -3.96
N GLN A 67 -4.28 -7.15 -3.18
CA GLN A 67 -3.12 -7.58 -2.41
C GLN A 67 -1.95 -7.97 -3.34
N GLU A 68 -2.20 -8.86 -4.31
CA GLU A 68 -1.20 -9.31 -5.26
C GLU A 68 -0.62 -8.14 -6.07
N LYS A 69 -1.48 -7.24 -6.56
CA LYS A 69 -1.02 -6.09 -7.33
C LYS A 69 -0.20 -5.11 -6.49
N THR A 70 -0.59 -4.91 -5.22
CA THR A 70 0.18 -4.06 -4.30
C THR A 70 1.54 -4.68 -4.00
N HIS A 71 1.61 -5.99 -3.74
CA HIS A 71 2.89 -6.68 -3.55
C HIS A 71 3.79 -6.61 -4.79
N GLU A 72 3.21 -6.77 -5.98
CA GLU A 72 3.95 -6.63 -7.25
C GLU A 72 4.53 -5.23 -7.40
N LEU A 73 3.75 -4.18 -7.16
CA LEU A 73 4.21 -2.80 -7.24
C LEU A 73 5.24 -2.45 -6.17
N ILE A 74 5.03 -2.88 -4.92
CA ILE A 74 6.04 -2.72 -3.86
C ILE A 74 7.36 -3.34 -4.32
N ALA A 75 7.34 -4.58 -4.81
CA ALA A 75 8.53 -5.26 -5.29
C ALA A 75 9.17 -4.55 -6.49
N GLU A 76 8.38 -3.97 -7.40
CA GLU A 76 8.87 -3.14 -8.50
C GLU A 76 9.59 -1.88 -7.98
N PHE A 77 9.02 -1.21 -6.98
CA PHE A 77 9.58 0.01 -6.40
C PHE A 77 10.78 -0.24 -5.49
N THR A 78 10.85 -1.39 -4.81
CA THR A 78 11.99 -1.77 -3.95
C THR A 78 13.10 -2.51 -4.68
N LYS A 79 12.86 -3.01 -5.90
CA LYS A 79 13.90 -3.62 -6.76
C LYS A 79 14.82 -2.60 -7.43
N VAL A 80 14.56 -1.30 -7.26
CA VAL A 80 15.45 -0.24 -7.74
C VAL A 80 16.59 -0.06 -6.74
N ASP A 81 17.48 -1.06 -6.68
CA ASP A 81 18.82 -1.00 -6.07
C ASP A 81 19.85 -1.50 -7.09
#